data_AF-A0ABD7GPY9-F1
#
_entry.id   AF-A0ABD7GPY9-F1
#
_cell.length_a   1.000
_cell.length_b   1.000
_cell.length_c   1.000
_cell.angle_alpha   90.00
_cell.angle_beta   90.00
_cell.angle_gamma   90.00
#
_symmetry.space_group_name_H-M   'P 1'
#
loop_
_entity.id
_entity.type
_entity.pdbx_description
1 polymer ?
#
loop_
_entity_poly.entity_id
_entity_poly.type
_entity_poly.pdbx_seq_one_letter_code
_entity_poly.pdbx_strand_id
1 'polypeptide(L)'
;MINAILSEAIKETASDIHIETYEKTMSIRFRIDGVLRTILQPNKKLAALLISRIKVMARLDIAEKRIPQDGRISLRIGRRNIDVRVSTLPS
;
A
#
# COMPACT_ATOMS: atom_id res chain seq x y z
N MET A 1 6.89 -8.71 -4.25
CA MET A 1 6.97 -7.68 -3.19
C MET A 1 5.59 -7.28 -2.66
N ILE A 2 4.68 -6.71 -3.45
CA ILE A 2 3.37 -6.26 -2.92
C ILE A 2 2.53 -7.36 -2.26
N ASN A 3 2.47 -8.54 -2.87
CA ASN A 3 1.77 -9.69 -2.28
C ASN A 3 2.36 -10.08 -0.92
N ALA A 4 3.67 -9.94 -0.71
CA ALA A 4 4.30 -10.24 0.56
C ALA A 4 3.92 -9.21 1.63
N ILE A 5 3.88 -7.93 1.28
CA ILE A 5 3.41 -6.85 2.18
C ILE A 5 1.96 -7.10 2.61
N LEU A 6 1.09 -7.45 1.64
CA LEU A 6 -0.32 -7.75 1.93
C LEU A 6 -0.47 -9.00 2.80
N SER A 7 0.25 -10.08 2.49
CA SER A 7 0.25 -11.30 3.31
C SER A 7 0.73 -11.04 4.73
N GLU A 8 1.79 -10.24 4.91
CA GLU A 8 2.31 -9.90 6.23
C GLU A 8 1.31 -9.04 7.01
N ALA A 9 0.67 -8.05 6.36
CA ALA A 9 -0.37 -7.24 6.99
C ALA A 9 -1.54 -8.10 7.50
N ILE A 10 -1.95 -9.12 6.75
CA ILE A 10 -3.02 -10.05 7.16
C ILE A 10 -2.58 -10.92 8.33
N LYS A 11 -1.33 -11.39 8.30
CA LYS A 11 -0.74 -12.22 9.35
C LYS A 11 -0.62 -11.43 10.66
N GLU A 12 -0.20 -10.17 10.58
CA GLU A 12 -0.10 -9.22 11.70
C GLU A 12 -1.45 -8.59 12.09
N THR A 13 -2.55 -8.98 11.45
CA THR A 13 -3.90 -8.43 11.69
C THR A 13 -3.99 -6.91 11.59
N ALA A 14 -3.22 -6.31 10.68
CA ALA A 14 -3.19 -4.87 10.47
C ALA A 14 -4.52 -4.37 9.87
N SER A 15 -5.02 -3.24 10.37
CA SER A 15 -6.21 -2.56 9.84
C SER A 15 -5.90 -1.74 8.59
N ASP A 16 -4.70 -1.15 8.53
CA ASP A 16 -4.27 -0.26 7.46
C ASP A 16 -2.82 -0.51 7.06
N ILE A 17 -2.52 -0.29 5.79
CA ILE A 17 -1.18 -0.27 5.24
C ILE A 17 -0.91 1.14 4.71
N HIS A 18 0.09 1.79 5.27
CA HIS A 18 0.57 3.10 4.84
C HIS A 18 1.85 2.93 4.03
N ILE A 19 1.89 3.50 2.82
CA ILE A 19 3.08 3.54 1.97
C ILE A 19 3.39 5.01 1.72
N GLU A 20 4.46 5.49 2.33
CA GLU A 20 4.81 6.91 2.39
C GLU A 20 6.16 7.13 1.75
N THR A 21 6.26 8.14 0.89
CA THR A 21 7.52 8.49 0.23
C THR A 21 8.10 9.73 0.87
N TYR A 22 9.36 9.66 1.30
CA TYR A 22 10.11 10.78 1.86
C TYR A 22 11.20 11.23 0.88
N GLU A 23 12.03 12.18 1.29
CA GLU A 23 13.10 12.72 0.43
C GLU A 23 14.06 11.63 -0.07
N LYS A 24 14.50 10.73 0.83
CA LYS A 24 15.53 9.70 0.58
C LYS A 24 15.04 8.26 0.72
N THR A 25 13.97 8.05 1.46
CA THR A 25 13.43 6.72 1.80
C THR A 25 11.96 6.59 1.42
N MET A 26 11.48 5.37 1.32
CA MET A 26 10.06 5.04 1.39
C MET A 26 9.82 4.32 2.72
N SER A 27 8.72 4.59 3.40
CA SER A 27 8.31 3.89 4.62
C SER A 27 7.04 3.10 4.36
N ILE A 28 7.01 1.85 4.82
CA ILE A 28 5.82 1.02 4.87
C ILE A 28 5.47 0.80 6.32
N ARG A 29 4.29 1.26 6.72
CA ARG A 29 3.81 1.17 8.10
C ARG A 29 2.49 0.41 8.15
N PHE A 30 2.29 -0.39 9.18
CA PHE A 30 1.02 -1.04 9.46
C PHE A 30 0.36 -0.36 10.65
N ARG A 31 -0.96 -0.21 10.60
CA ARG A 31 -1.75 0.09 11.79
C ARG A 31 -2.18 -1.23 12.43
N ILE A 32 -1.71 -1.50 13.64
CA ILE A 32 -2.05 -2.69 14.42
C ILE A 32 -2.56 -2.20 15.77
N ASP A 33 -3.78 -2.60 16.13
CA ASP A 33 -4.47 -2.15 17.35
C ASP A 33 -4.48 -0.62 17.50
N GLY A 34 -4.73 0.09 16.39
CA GLY A 34 -4.77 1.55 16.33
C GLY A 34 -3.40 2.24 16.23
N VAL A 35 -2.30 1.52 16.48
CA VAL A 35 -0.94 2.09 16.52
C VAL A 35 -0.20 1.85 15.20
N LEU A 36 0.42 2.91 14.66
CA LEU A 36 1.27 2.80 13.47
C LEU A 36 2.66 2.27 13.83
N ARG A 37 3.09 1.21 13.15
CA ARG A 37 4.42 0.60 13.31
C ARG A 37 5.13 0.54 11.97
N THR A 38 6.38 0.98 11.93
CA THR A 38 7.23 0.89 10.72
C THR A 38 7.67 -0.55 10.52
N ILE A 39 7.40 -1.09 9.34
CA ILE A 39 7.69 -2.49 8.98
C ILE A 39 8.91 -2.56 8.07
N LEU A 40 8.97 -1.66 7.08
CA LEU A 40 10.06 -1.61 6.10
C LEU A 40 10.38 -0.15 5.76
N GLN A 41 11.66 0.13 5.56
CA GLN A 41 12.11 1.46 5.16
C GLN A 41 13.09 1.41 3.96
N PRO A 42 12.63 0.93 2.80
CA PRO A 42 13.51 0.77 1.64
C PRO A 42 13.90 2.10 0.99
N ASN A 43 14.83 2.00 0.03
CA ASN A 43 15.22 3.14 -0.80
C ASN A 43 14.03 3.68 -1.61
N LYS A 44 13.93 5.02 -1.71
CA LYS A 44 12.89 5.75 -2.47
C LYS A 44 12.70 5.26 -3.90
N LYS A 45 13.74 4.73 -4.56
CA LYS A 45 13.66 4.20 -5.93
C LYS A 45 12.54 3.17 -6.11
N LEU A 46 12.16 2.43 -5.06
CA LEU A 46 11.07 1.44 -5.13
C LEU A 46 9.66 2.06 -5.07
N ALA A 47 9.52 3.31 -4.65
CA ALA A 47 8.20 3.93 -4.43
C ALA A 47 7.38 4.03 -5.71
N ALA A 48 7.98 4.52 -6.80
CA ALA A 48 7.27 4.68 -8.07
C ALA A 48 6.73 3.34 -8.61
N LEU A 49 7.51 2.27 -8.50
CA LEU A 49 7.12 0.93 -8.94
C LEU A 49 5.97 0.37 -8.08
N LEU A 50 6.05 0.54 -6.76
CA LEU A 50 5.00 0.09 -5.84
C LEU A 50 3.70 0.85 -6.04
N ILE A 51 3.75 2.19 -6.10
CA ILE A 51 2.57 3.04 -6.30
C ILE A 51 1.91 2.71 -7.64
N SER A 52 2.68 2.57 -8.72
CA SER A 52 2.16 2.17 -10.03
C SER A 52 1.45 0.81 -9.96
N ARG A 53 2.06 -0.18 -9.30
CA ARG A 53 1.44 -1.50 -9.13
C ARG A 53 0.13 -1.45 -8.34
N ILE A 54 0.08 -0.65 -7.27
CA ILE A 54 -1.14 -0.44 -6.47
C ILE A 54 -2.24 0.18 -7.32
N LYS A 55 -1.90 1.23 -8.08
CA LYS A 55 -2.85 1.92 -8.95
C LYS A 55 -3.44 0.99 -10.00
N VAL A 56 -2.62 0.17 -10.67
CA VAL A 56 -3.10 -0.86 -11.61
C VAL A 56 -4.08 -1.81 -10.93
N MET A 57 -3.72 -2.35 -9.76
CA MET A 57 -4.55 -3.32 -9.05
C MET A 57 -5.90 -2.71 -8.62
N ALA A 58 -5.90 -1.42 -8.28
CA ALA A 58 -7.08 -0.67 -7.87
C ALA A 58 -7.85 0.02 -9.03
N ARG A 59 -7.43 -0.20 -10.28
CA ARG A 59 -7.99 0.43 -11.50
C ARG A 59 -7.93 1.97 -11.48
N LEU A 60 -6.85 2.52 -10.94
CA LEU A 60 -6.57 3.96 -10.87
C LEU A 60 -5.69 4.43 -12.02
N ASP A 61 -5.73 5.73 -12.32
CA ASP A 61 -4.89 6.34 -13.33
C ASP A 61 -3.45 6.50 -12.81
N ILE A 62 -2.52 5.82 -13.48
CA ILE A 62 -1.09 5.81 -13.17
C ILE A 62 -0.41 7.13 -13.56
N ALA A 63 -0.87 7.75 -14.66
CA ALA A 63 -0.30 8.98 -15.18
C ALA A 63 -0.66 10.17 -14.29
N GLU A 64 -1.87 10.19 -13.73
CA GLU A 64 -2.31 11.26 -12.84
C GLU A 64 -1.69 11.14 -11.45
N LYS A 65 -1.02 12.20 -10.98
CA LYS A 65 -0.31 12.23 -9.67
C LYS A 65 -0.64 13.47 -8.84
N ARG A 66 -1.47 14.37 -9.36
CA ARG A 66 -1.75 15.71 -8.82
C ARG A 66 -3.05 15.78 -8.04
N ILE A 67 -3.95 14.81 -8.25
CA ILE A 67 -5.22 14.72 -7.53
C ILE A 67 -5.30 13.43 -6.71
N PRO A 68 -6.03 13.44 -5.58
CA PRO A 68 -6.42 12.22 -4.87
C PRO A 68 -7.15 11.24 -5.78
N GLN A 69 -6.98 9.94 -5.53
CA GLN A 69 -7.71 8.88 -6.21
C GLN A 69 -8.08 7.77 -5.23
N ASP A 70 -9.26 7.18 -5.42
CA ASP A 70 -9.80 6.12 -4.58
C ASP A 70 -10.23 4.93 -5.44
N GLY A 71 -9.94 3.73 -4.97
CA GLY A 71 -10.26 2.50 -5.65
C GLY A 71 -10.43 1.33 -4.68
N ARG A 72 -10.69 0.16 -5.25
CA ARG A 72 -10.80 -1.09 -4.50
C ARG A 72 -10.03 -2.20 -5.20
N ILE A 73 -9.49 -3.11 -4.40
CA ILE A 73 -8.85 -4.31 -4.89
C ILE A 73 -9.51 -5.51 -4.21
N SER A 74 -10.13 -6.38 -4.99
CA SER A 74 -10.59 -7.69 -4.52
C SER A 74 -9.46 -8.70 -4.70
N LEU A 75 -8.95 -9.23 -3.60
CA LEU A 75 -7.80 -10.13 -3.56
C LEU A 75 -8.18 -11.46 -2.92
N ARG A 76 -7.61 -12.54 -3.46
CA ARG A 76 -7.63 -13.84 -2.81
C ARG A 76 -6.23 -14.17 -2.31
N ILE A 77 -6.07 -14.20 -0.99
CA ILE A 77 -4.79 -14.50 -0.33
C ILE A 77 -4.98 -15.80 0.47
N GLY A 78 -4.39 -16.88 -0.06
CA GLY A 78 -4.65 -18.23 0.44
C GLY A 78 -6.14 -18.59 0.31
N ARG A 79 -6.78 -18.84 1.46
CA ARG A 79 -8.22 -19.17 1.54
C ARG A 79 -9.12 -17.96 1.86
N ARG A 80 -8.55 -16.78 2.05
CA ARG A 80 -9.30 -15.56 2.41
C ARG A 80 -9.54 -14.71 1.17
N ASN A 81 -10.79 -14.30 0.99
CA ASN A 81 -11.15 -13.21 0.07
C ASN A 81 -11.14 -11.91 0.87
N ILE A 82 -10.45 -10.91 0.35
CA ILE A 82 -10.22 -9.64 1.03
C ILE A 82 -10.49 -8.53 0.04
N ASP A 83 -11.36 -7.60 0.43
CA ASP A 83 -11.58 -6.36 -0.29
C ASP A 83 -10.80 -5.24 0.39
N VAL A 84 -9.84 -4.69 -0.34
CA VAL A 84 -8.98 -3.61 0.13
C VAL A 84 -9.47 -2.31 -0.47
N ARG A 85 -9.67 -1.29 0.36
CA ARG A 85 -9.83 0.10 -0.09
C ARG A 85 -8.46 0.72 -0.29
N VAL A 86 -8.28 1.39 -1.42
CA VAL A 86 -7.03 2.04 -1.78
C VAL A 86 -7.30 3.51 -1.97
N SER A 87 -6.51 4.34 -1.32
CA SER A 87 -6.51 5.79 -1.50
C SER A 87 -5.09 6.23 -1.81
N THR A 88 -4.91 7.10 -2.80
CA THR A 88 -3.63 7.72 -3.12
C THR A 88 -3.75 9.23 -2.97
N LEU A 89 -2.80 9.85 -2.29
CA LEU A 89 -2.74 11.30 -2.07
C LEU A 89 -1.43 11.85 -2.66
N PRO A 90 -1.45 13.02 -3.33
CA PRO A 90 -0.25 13.74 -3.69
C PRO A 90 0.51 14.20 -2.43
N SER A 91 1.84 14.02 -2.41
CA SER A 91 2.74 14.44 -1.30
C SER A 91 4.08 14.93 -1.82
#